data_AF-A0A7W6F3U1-F1
#
_entry.id   AF-A0A7W6F3U1-F1
#
_cell.length_a   1.000
_cell.length_b   1.000
_cell.length_c   1.000
_cell.angle_alpha   90.00
_cell.angle_beta   90.00
_cell.angle_gamma   90.00
#
_symmetry.space_group_name_H-M   'P 1'
#
loop_
_entity.id
_entity.type
_entity.pdbx_description
1 polymer ?
#
loop_
_entity_poly.entity_id
_entity_poly.type
_entity_poly.pdbx_seq_one_letter_code
_entity_poly.pdbx_strand_id
1 'polypeptide(L)' 'MTTSSKPATVRDLDRINLRLSAETFALIDAARADRLGNVSRNTWITEAVAEKLARETSANDRHGEGRVANG' A
#
# COMPACT_ATOMS: atom_id res chain seq x y z
N MET A 1 -20.94 -38.33 11.69
CA MET A 1 -19.95 -37.23 11.77
C MET A 1 -19.24 -37.14 10.44
N THR A 2 -19.56 -36.14 9.61
CA THR A 2 -18.72 -35.74 8.47
C THR A 2 -18.92 -34.24 8.25
N THR A 3 -18.19 -33.42 9.00
CA THR A 3 -18.08 -31.99 8.74
C THR A 3 -17.19 -31.82 7.51
N SER A 4 -17.81 -31.54 6.36
CA SER A 4 -17.10 -31.15 5.15
C SER A 4 -16.49 -29.76 5.38
N SER A 5 -15.21 -29.72 5.74
CA SER A 5 -14.42 -28.50 5.83
C SER A 5 -14.12 -28.02 4.40
N LYS A 6 -15.02 -27.20 3.86
CA LYS A 6 -14.75 -26.45 2.62
C LYS A 6 -13.56 -25.53 2.90
N PRO A 7 -12.45 -25.58 2.13
CA PRO A 7 -11.37 -24.62 2.32
C PRO A 7 -11.96 -23.23 2.03
N ALA A 8 -11.98 -22.37 3.05
CA ALA A 8 -12.25 -20.97 2.86
C ALA A 8 -11.18 -20.47 1.89
N THR A 9 -11.59 -20.13 0.67
CA THR A 9 -10.70 -19.51 -0.30
C THR A 9 -10.27 -18.18 0.29
N VAL A 10 -9.07 -18.18 0.85
CA VAL A 10 -8.38 -17.03 1.42
C VAL A 10 -8.41 -15.90 0.39
N ARG A 11 -9.27 -14.91 0.58
CA ARG A 11 -9.25 -13.65 -0.14
C ARG A 11 -8.53 -12.64 0.75
N ASP A 12 -7.21 -12.77 0.85
CA ASP A 12 -6.38 -11.86 1.67
C ASP A 12 -6.20 -10.49 1.02
N LEU A 13 -6.64 -10.31 -0.23
CA LEU A 13 -6.48 -9.06 -0.98
C LEU A 13 -7.81 -8.64 -1.61
N ASP A 14 -8.17 -7.38 -1.36
CA ASP A 14 -9.30 -6.73 -2.00
C ASP A 14 -8.94 -6.23 -3.40
N ARG A 15 -9.88 -6.35 -4.33
CA ARG A 15 -9.74 -5.82 -5.70
C ARG A 15 -10.49 -4.50 -5.83
N ILE A 16 -9.81 -3.49 -6.35
CA ILE A 16 -10.39 -2.18 -6.66
C ILE A 16 -10.22 -1.86 -8.15
N ASN A 17 -11.10 -1.00 -8.70
CA ASN A 17 -10.89 -0.36 -9.99
C ASN A 17 -10.39 1.06 -9.75
N LEU A 18 -9.19 1.37 -10.23
CA LEU A 18 -8.55 2.67 -10.06
C LEU A 18 -8.62 3.46 -11.37
N ARG A 19 -9.15 4.69 -11.32
CA ARG A 19 -9.20 5.62 -12.45
C ARG A 19 -8.24 6.77 -12.19
N LEU A 20 -7.25 6.91 -13.07
CA LEU A 20 -6.27 8.00 -13.07
C LEU A 20 -6.16 8.57 -14.48
N SER A 21 -5.57 9.76 -14.61
CA SER A 21 -5.25 10.32 -15.92
C SER A 21 -4.19 9.46 -16.62
N ALA A 22 -4.15 9.53 -17.95
CA ALA A 22 -3.11 8.87 -18.75
C ALA A 22 -1.70 9.38 -18.37
N GLU A 23 -1.59 10.68 -18.08
CA GLU A 23 -0.35 11.30 -17.61
C GLU A 23 0.15 10.67 -16.31
N THR A 24 -0.73 10.47 -15.33
CA THR A 24 -0.34 9.82 -14.07
C THR A 24 0.13 8.38 -14.30
N PHE A 25 -0.54 7.62 -15.18
CA PHE A 25 -0.07 6.28 -15.54
C PHE A 25 1.31 6.30 -16.20
N ALA A 26 1.60 7.28 -17.06
CA ALA A 26 2.91 7.44 -17.68
C ALA A 26 4.01 7.74 -16.64
N LEU A 27 3.72 8.59 -15.65
CA LEU A 27 4.64 8.87 -14.55
C LEU A 27 4.92 7.63 -13.69
N ILE A 28 3.89 6.81 -13.41
CA ILE A 28 4.05 5.52 -12.73
C ILE A 28 4.91 4.56 -13.57
N ASP A 29 4.68 4.50 -14.88
CA ASP A 29 5.43 3.66 -15.80
C ASP A 29 6.90 4.07 -15.91
N ALA A 30 7.22 5.36 -15.87
CA ALA A 30 8.59 5.85 -15.79
C ALA A 30 9.25 5.50 -14.46
N ALA A 31 8.58 5.80 -13.33
CA ALA A 31 9.13 5.58 -12.00
C ALA A 31 9.41 4.10 -11.67
N ARG A 32 8.63 3.16 -12.26
CA ARG A 32 8.88 1.73 -12.11
C ARG A 32 10.00 1.21 -13.00
N ALA A 33 10.27 1.85 -14.14
CA ALA A 33 11.31 1.43 -15.08
C ALA A 33 12.72 1.63 -14.51
N ASP A 34 12.88 2.61 -13.61
CA ASP A 34 14.13 2.86 -12.89
C ASP A 34 14.47 1.78 -11.85
N ARG A 35 13.53 0.86 -11.55
CA ARG A 35 13.77 -0.24 -10.60
C ARG A 35 14.28 -1.51 -11.28
N LEU A 36 15.31 -2.10 -10.68
CA LEU A 36 15.79 -3.44 -10.99
C LEU A 36 14.67 -4.47 -10.80
N GLY A 37 14.49 -5.34 -11.80
CA GLY A 37 13.57 -6.48 -11.72
C GLY A 37 12.21 -6.31 -12.41
N ASN A 38 11.99 -5.23 -13.18
CA ASN A 38 10.77 -5.01 -13.98
C ASN A 38 9.49 -5.17 -13.15
N VAL A 39 9.33 -4.31 -12.14
CA VAL A 39 8.19 -4.35 -11.22
C VAL A 39 6.88 -4.05 -11.96
N SER A 40 5.82 -4.84 -11.67
CA SER A 40 4.49 -4.60 -12.24
C SER A 40 3.89 -3.29 -11.71
N ARG A 41 2.95 -2.68 -12.44
CA ARG A 41 2.24 -1.48 -11.95
C ARG A 41 1.54 -1.72 -10.61
N ASN A 42 0.88 -2.87 -10.46
CA ASN A 42 0.18 -3.20 -9.23
C ASN A 42 1.14 -3.29 -8.06
N THR A 43 2.26 -3.99 -8.24
CA THR A 43 3.30 -4.10 -7.21
C THR A 43 3.84 -2.72 -6.82
N TRP A 44 4.17 -1.89 -7.82
CA TRP A 44 4.67 -0.54 -7.56
C TRP A 44 3.64 0.32 -6.79
N ILE A 45 2.36 0.26 -7.18
CA ILE A 45 1.27 1.00 -6.51
C ILE A 45 1.08 0.50 -5.08
N THR A 46 1.06 -0.81 -4.86
CA THR A 46 0.92 -1.41 -3.52
C THR A 46 2.06 -0.97 -2.60
N GLU A 47 3.30 -1.00 -3.09
CA GLU A 47 4.46 -0.57 -2.33
C GLU A 47 4.44 0.93 -2.04
N ALA A 48 4.11 1.77 -3.03
CA ALA A 48 4.01 3.22 -2.86
C ALA A 48 2.94 3.62 -1.83
N VAL A 49 1.79 2.93 -1.82
CA VAL A 49 0.74 3.12 -0.82
C VAL A 49 1.24 2.71 0.57
N ALA A 50 1.85 1.53 0.70
CA ALA A 50 2.40 1.07 1.98
C ALA A 50 3.47 2.04 2.53
N GLU A 51 4.37 2.51 1.68
CA GLU A 51 5.43 3.46 2.03
C GLU A 51 4.86 4.82 2.47
N LYS A 52 3.80 5.30 1.80
CA LYS A 52 3.10 6.55 2.16
C LYS A 52 2.42 6.42 3.52
N LEU A 53 1.70 5.34 3.76
CA LEU A 53 1.03 5.08 5.04
C LEU A 53 2.04 4.94 6.19
N ALA A 54 3.12 4.18 5.99
CA ALA A 54 4.18 4.04 6.99
C ALA A 54 4.82 5.40 7.34
N ARG A 55 5.11 6.22 6.34
CA ARG A 55 5.64 7.59 6.55
C ARG A 55 4.69 8.47 7.36
N GLU A 56 3.39 8.39 7.09
CA GLU A 56 2.38 9.19 7.81
C GLU A 56 2.18 8.71 9.24
N THR A 57 2.14 7.40 9.49
CA THR A 57 2.12 6.83 10.85
C THR A 57 3.34 7.29 11.64
N SER A 58 4.55 7.09 11.11
CA SER A 58 5.78 7.52 11.78
C SER A 58 5.92 9.04 11.93
N ALA A 59 5.27 9.84 11.08
CA ALA A 59 5.23 11.30 11.25
C ALA A 59 4.25 11.71 12.36
N ASN A 60 3.12 11.02 12.47
CA ASN A 60 2.09 11.31 13.47
C ASN A 60 2.52 10.89 14.88
N ASP A 61 3.22 9.76 15.03
CA ASP A 61 3.77 9.29 16.31
C ASP A 61 4.75 10.33 16.90
N ARG A 62 5.61 10.90 16.05
CA ARG A 62 6.54 11.98 16.44
C ARG A 62 5.85 13.29 16.82
N HIS A 63 4.61 13.51 16.39
CA HIS A 63 3.84 14.71 16.74
C HIS A 63 3.08 14.53 18.07
N GLY A 64 2.84 13.29 18.51
CA GLY A 64 2.13 12.96 19.76
C GLY A 64 2.98 13.05 21.03
N GLU A 65 4.30 12.85 20.93
CA GLU A 65 5.21 12.84 22.09
C GLU A 65 5.58 14.24 22.63
N GLY A 66 5.22 15.32 21.92
CA GLY A 66 5.56 16.70 22.32
C GLY A 66 4.57 17.41 23.26
N ARG A 67 3.51 16.74 23.74
CA ARG A 67 2.41 17.40 24.48
C ARG A 67 2.22 16.98 25.94
N VAL A 68 3.13 16.20 26.52
CA VAL A 68 3.06 15.79 27.93
C VAL A 68 4.29 16.21 28.74
N ALA A 69 4.47 17.52 28.94
CA ALA A 69 5.22 18.04 30.08
C ALA A 69 4.95 19.54 30.26
N ASN A 70 3.98 19.89 31.09
CA ASN A 70 4.17 20.89 32.15
C ASN A 70 3.00 20.80 33.13
N GLY A 71 3.33 20.33 34.33
CA GLY A 71 2.56 20.58 35.54
C GLY A 71 2.98 21.91 36.17
#